data_AF-D3PX63-F1
#
_entry.id   AF-D3PX63-F1
#
_cell.length_a   1.000
_cell.length_b   1.000
_cell.length_c   1.000
_cell.angle_alpha   90.00
_cell.angle_beta   90.00
_cell.angle_gamma   90.00
#
_symmetry.space_group_name_H-M   'P 1'
#
loop_
_entity.id
_entity.type
_entity.pdbx_description
1 polymer ?
#
loop_
_entity_poly.entity_id
_entity_poly.type
_entity_poly.pdbx_seq_one_letter_code
_entity_poly.pdbx_strand_id
1 'polypeptide(L)' 'MITRILDGAFRTSLLLFLLGGAIVVATQAVGLVGGNGPLVEGAVTWVGTPTYVLAGLAGLLGFVLSYLKGWDTSD' A
#
# COMPACT_ATOMS: atom_id res chain seq x y z
N MET A 1 -12.11 3.41 -21.57
CA MET A 1 -11.07 2.34 -21.54
C MET A 1 -9.95 2.70 -20.57
N ILE A 2 -9.35 3.89 -20.69
CA ILE A 2 -8.24 4.35 -19.82
C ILE A 2 -8.61 4.39 -18.34
N THR A 3 -9.82 4.85 -18.00
CA THR A 3 -10.35 4.88 -16.62
C THR A 3 -10.51 3.49 -16.00
N ARG A 4 -10.87 2.47 -16.77
CA ARG A 4 -10.97 1.07 -16.28
C ARG A 4 -9.60 0.48 -15.98
N ILE A 5 -8.60 0.77 -16.81
CA ILE A 5 -7.22 0.35 -16.56
C ILE A 5 -6.67 1.05 -15.32
N LEU A 6 -6.92 2.36 -15.20
CA LEU A 6 -6.46 3.17 -14.07
C LEU A 6 -7.12 2.73 -12.75
N ASP A 7 -8.42 2.44 -12.76
CA ASP A 7 -9.14 1.89 -11.60
C ASP A 7 -8.57 0.52 -11.19
N GLY A 8 -8.34 -0.38 -12.16
CA GLY A 8 -7.69 -1.66 -11.89
C GLY A 8 -6.28 -1.52 -11.30
N ALA A 9 -5.46 -0.62 -11.85
CA ALA A 9 -4.11 -0.35 -11.34
C ALA A 9 -4.14 0.27 -9.94
N PHE A 10 -5.07 1.21 -9.69
CA PHE A 10 -5.30 1.82 -8.38
C PHE A 10 -5.66 0.76 -7.34
N ARG A 11 -6.70 -0.05 -7.60
CA ARG A 11 -7.15 -1.11 -6.68
C ARG A 11 -6.06 -2.13 -6.42
N THR A 12 -5.30 -2.53 -7.44
CA THR A 12 -4.20 -3.50 -7.28
C THR A 12 -3.10 -2.91 -6.43
N SER A 13 -2.68 -1.67 -6.68
CA SER A 13 -1.66 -0.98 -5.89
C SER A 13 -2.12 -0.79 -4.44
N LEU A 14 -3.38 -0.40 -4.24
CA LEU A 14 -4.04 -0.25 -2.95
C LEU A 14 -4.02 -1.56 -2.15
N LEU A 15 -4.46 -2.66 -2.77
CA LEU A 15 -4.45 -3.98 -2.13
C LEU A 15 -3.04 -4.42 -1.75
N LEU A 16 -2.08 -4.29 -2.66
CA LEU A 16 -0.71 -4.71 -2.42
C LEU A 16 -0.04 -3.92 -1.29
N PHE A 17 -0.22 -2.59 -1.21
CA PHE A 17 0.36 -1.83 -0.10
C PHE A 17 -0.36 -2.11 1.22
N LEU A 18 -1.68 -2.31 1.22
CA LEU A 18 -2.41 -2.65 2.45
C LEU A 18 -1.93 -4.00 3.01
N LEU A 19 -1.77 -5.00 2.15
CA LEU A 19 -1.22 -6.30 2.53
C LEU A 19 0.24 -6.16 3.01
N GLY A 20 1.07 -5.42 2.28
CA GLY A 20 2.45 -5.15 2.69
C GLY A 20 2.55 -4.48 4.05
N GLY A 21 1.73 -3.45 4.29
CA GLY A 21 1.66 -2.75 5.57
C GLY A 21 1.21 -3.66 6.71
N ALA A 22 0.19 -4.49 6.47
CA ALA A 22 -0.27 -5.47 7.45
C ALA A 22 0.84 -6.49 7.80
N ILE A 23 1.59 -6.97 6.80
CA ILE A 23 2.72 -7.87 7.00
C ILE A 23 3.83 -7.21 7.82
N VAL A 24 4.18 -5.95 7.52
CA VAL A 24 5.17 -5.19 8.30
C VAL A 24 4.75 -5.12 9.75
N VAL A 25 3.53 -4.65 10.03
CA VAL A 25 3.03 -4.47 11.40
C VAL A 25 2.94 -5.81 12.14
N ALA A 26 2.44 -6.86 11.49
CA ALA A 26 2.36 -8.19 12.09
C ALA A 26 3.76 -8.75 12.45
N THR A 27 4.73 -8.59 11.55
CA THR A 27 6.11 -9.03 11.78
C THR A 27 6.74 -8.24 12.92
N GLN A 28 6.54 -6.92 12.97
CA GLN A 28 7.00 -6.08 14.07
C GLN A 28 6.36 -6.47 15.41
N ALA A 29 5.06 -6.78 15.44
CA ALA A 29 4.39 -7.24 16.65
C ALA A 29 5.00 -8.56 17.17
N VAL A 30 5.25 -9.53 16.28
CA VAL A 30 5.94 -10.79 16.64
C VAL A 30 7.36 -10.50 17.16
N GLY A 31 8.10 -9.61 16.49
CA GLY A 31 9.44 -9.21 16.91
C GLY A 31 9.47 -8.58 18.30
N LEU A 32 8.51 -7.70 18.61
CA LEU A 32 8.38 -7.06 19.91
C LEU A 32 8.04 -8.07 21.01
N VAL A 33 7.06 -8.95 20.78
CA VAL A 33 6.68 -10.01 21.74
C VAL A 33 7.86 -10.97 22.00
N GLY A 34 8.64 -11.27 20.96
CA GLY A 34 9.83 -12.10 21.07
C GLY A 34 11.10 -11.40 21.54
N GLY A 35 11.07 -10.08 21.78
CA GLY A 35 12.26 -9.29 22.14
C GLY A 35 13.34 -9.22 21.05
N ASN A 36 12.97 -9.42 19.78
CA ASN A 36 13.89 -9.48 18.65
C ASN A 36 13.86 -8.17 17.85
N GLY A 37 14.70 -7.20 18.26
CA GLY A 37 14.90 -5.92 17.57
C GLY A 37 15.29 -6.07 16.09
N PRO A 38 16.27 -6.93 15.73
CA PRO A 38 16.63 -7.15 14.33
C PRO A 38 15.48 -7.58 13.43
N LEU A 39 14.51 -8.36 13.95
CA LEU A 39 13.33 -8.76 13.18
C LEU A 39 12.37 -7.59 12.92
N VAL A 40 12.24 -6.67 13.89
CA VAL A 40 11.44 -5.44 13.75
C VAL A 40 12.04 -4.51 12.69
N GLU A 41 13.37 -4.34 12.70
CA GLU A 41 14.10 -3.53 11.70
C GLU A 41 14.12 -4.21 10.32
N GLY A 42 14.24 -5.54 10.31
CA GLY A 42 14.13 -6.39 9.12
C GLY A 42 12.79 -6.22 8.39
N ALA A 43 11.68 -6.16 9.13
CA ALA A 43 10.36 -5.96 8.52
C ALA A 43 10.29 -4.67 7.68
N VAL A 44 10.87 -3.58 8.17
CA VAL A 44 10.89 -2.28 7.46
C VAL A 44 11.79 -2.33 6.23
N THR A 45 12.98 -2.92 6.36
CA THR A 45 13.97 -2.96 5.27
C THR A 45 13.50 -3.82 4.09
N TRP A 46 12.90 -4.98 4.37
CA TRP A 46 12.50 -5.93 3.33
C TRP A 46 11.11 -5.64 2.75
N VAL A 47 10.14 -5.30 3.60
CA VAL A 47 8.73 -5.16 3.19
C VAL A 47 8.27 -3.71 3.22
N GLY A 48 8.85 -2.86 4.07
CA GLY A 48 8.49 -1.44 4.18
C GLY A 48 8.73 -0.67 2.88
N THR A 49 9.95 -0.70 2.34
CA THR A 49 10.29 0.02 1.10
C THR A 49 9.33 -0.25 -0.07
N PRO A 50 9.06 -1.49 -0.49
CA PRO A 50 8.10 -1.74 -1.58
C PRO A 50 6.68 -1.33 -1.21
N THR A 51 6.28 -1.49 0.06
CA THR A 51 4.96 -1.04 0.55
C THR A 51 4.79 0.47 0.42
N TYR A 52 5.79 1.26 0.81
CA TYR A 52 5.72 2.72 0.74
C TYR A 52 5.66 3.23 -0.71
N VAL A 53 6.39 2.58 -1.61
CA VAL A 53 6.32 2.89 -3.06
C VAL A 53 4.91 2.60 -3.59
N LEU A 54 4.35 1.43 -3.27
CA LEU A 54 2.99 1.06 -3.69
C LEU A 54 1.93 2.01 -3.11
N ALA A 55 2.10 2.48 -1.88
CA ALA A 55 1.23 3.47 -1.27
C ALA A 55 1.28 4.81 -2.02
N GLY A 56 2.48 5.27 -2.40
CA GLY A 56 2.64 6.47 -3.22
C GLY A 56 2.00 6.34 -4.61
N LEU A 57 2.19 5.18 -5.27
CA LEU A 57 1.56 4.89 -6.57
C LEU A 57 0.04 4.85 -6.45
N ALA A 58 -0.50 4.18 -5.43
CA ALA A 58 -1.93 4.15 -5.17
C ALA A 58 -2.49 5.56 -4.95
N GLY A 59 -1.81 6.40 -4.16
CA GLY A 59 -2.20 7.79 -3.95
C GLY A 59 -2.24 8.60 -5.24
N LEU A 60 -1.20 8.50 -6.08
CA LEU A 60 -1.14 9.20 -7.36
C LEU A 60 -2.21 8.71 -8.34
N LEU A 61 -2.39 7.39 -8.46
CA LEU A 61 -3.42 6.80 -9.32
C LEU A 61 -4.83 7.19 -8.86
N GLY A 62 -5.07 7.17 -7.56
CA GLY A 62 -6.34 7.60 -6.97
C GLY A 62 -6.63 9.07 -7.25
N PHE A 63 -5.62 9.94 -7.08
CA PHE A 63 -5.72 11.35 -7.41
C PHE A 63 -6.08 11.59 -8.88
N VAL A 64 -5.36 10.96 -9.81
CA VAL A 64 -5.66 11.09 -11.25
C VAL A 64 -7.05 10.55 -11.58
N LEU A 65 -7.43 9.42 -10.98
CA LEU A 65 -8.76 8.83 -11.17
C LEU A 65 -9.87 9.78 -10.69
N SER A 66 -9.69 10.44 -9.54
CA SER A 66 -10.64 11.44 -9.02
C SER A 66 -10.81 12.63 -9.97
N TYR A 67 -9.72 13.12 -10.58
CA TYR A 67 -9.80 14.18 -11.60
C TYR A 67 -10.58 13.73 -12.84
N LEU A 68 -10.33 12.51 -13.32
CA LEU A 68 -11.01 11.98 -14.51
C LEU A 68 -12.48 11.64 -14.26
N LYS A 69 -12.84 11.25 -13.03
CA LYS A 69 -14.23 11.06 -12.60
C LYS A 69 -14.93 12.36 -12.20
N GLY A 70 -14.24 13.51 -12.23
CA GLY A 70 -14.83 14.80 -11.85
C GLY A 70 -15.19 14.90 -10.37
N TRP A 71 -14.46 14.20 -9.50
CA TRP A 71 -14.76 14.07 -8.07
C TRP A 71 -16.13 13.46 -7.76
N ASP A 72 -16.76 12.85 -8.76
CA ASP A 72 -17.97 12.08 -8.58
C ASP A 72 -17.62 10.81 -7.80
N THR A 73 -18.00 10.82 -6.53
CA THR A 73 -17.86 9.70 -5.59
C THR A 73 -19.12 8.84 -5.53
N SER A 74 -20.08 9.11 -6.42
CA SER A 74 -21.29 8.31 -6.60
C SER A 74 -20.93 7.02 -7.36
N ASP A 75 -20.56 5.98 -6.63
CA ASP A 75 -20.72 4.60 -7.07
C ASP A 75 -21.95 3.99 -6.36
#